data_AF-A0AAF0DVR8-F1
#
_entry.id   AF-A0AAF0DVR8-F1
#
_cell.length_a   1.000
_cell.length_b   1.000
_cell.length_c   1.000
_cell.angle_alpha   90.00
_cell.angle_beta   90.00
_cell.angle_gamma   90.00
#
_symmetry.space_group_name_H-M   'P 1'
#
loop_
_entity.id
_entity.type
_entity.pdbx_description
1 polymer ?
#
loop_
_entity_poly.entity_id
_entity_poly.type
_entity_poly.pdbx_seq_one_letter_code
_entity_poly.pdbx_strand_id
1 'polypeptide(L)'
;MAATATLGPLRTTIVVAASMHNGIGVSGTLPWRLPKDMAYFRAATSHVVDTPHDDAAMAAAGYARRTDVRVKNAVIMGRHTWDSIPPRFRPLTDRINVVVSTTLSQADLDLGAPDPDTVVVPSFEDAVALLQRRRLARYVEGSSGAALGHTFVIGGAALYRYVLTHTSPDWTLDSLLVTRIFAPVEPYDACDVFLAEFRSPKQRAWEAQVAEECVRALPTDERVCADEVDNAAVWRQAPAHEHRAFFAQAAHAARVGQLLDDKSNVIQFQLWRRRHAA
;
A
#
# COMPACT_ATOMS: atom_id res chain seq x y z
N MET A 1 5.21 4.87 -37.98
CA MET A 1 5.54 5.32 -36.61
C MET A 1 4.44 4.81 -35.70
N ALA A 2 4.70 3.77 -34.91
CA ALA A 2 3.71 3.30 -33.94
C ALA A 2 3.46 4.43 -32.94
N ALA A 3 2.19 4.79 -32.72
CA ALA A 3 1.84 5.74 -31.68
C ALA A 3 2.39 5.20 -30.35
N THR A 4 3.08 6.04 -29.59
CA THR A 4 3.48 5.70 -28.21
C THR A 4 2.18 5.47 -27.44
N ALA A 5 1.86 4.22 -27.12
CA ALA A 5 0.68 3.91 -26.35
C ALA A 5 0.85 4.50 -24.96
N THR A 6 0.05 5.52 -24.63
CA THR A 6 0.05 6.13 -23.32
C THR A 6 -0.86 5.32 -22.41
N LEU A 7 -0.28 4.60 -21.46
CA LEU A 7 -1.05 4.03 -20.37
C LEU A 7 -1.61 5.16 -19.52
N GLY A 8 -2.82 4.98 -18.98
CA GLY A 8 -3.41 5.94 -18.04
C GLY A 8 -2.59 6.13 -16.76
N PRO A 9 -3.06 6.97 -15.82
CA PRO A 9 -2.34 7.24 -14.57
C PRO A 9 -1.96 5.97 -13.83
N LEU A 10 -0.79 5.97 -13.21
CA LEU A 10 -0.32 4.89 -12.37
C LEU A 10 -1.21 4.80 -11.12
N ARG A 11 -1.91 3.68 -10.97
CA ARG A 11 -2.72 3.42 -9.77
C ARG A 11 -1.82 3.03 -8.61
N THR A 12 -2.01 3.66 -7.47
CA THR A 12 -1.22 3.42 -6.25
C THR A 12 -2.12 3.03 -5.09
N THR A 13 -1.55 2.28 -4.15
CA THR A 13 -2.21 1.87 -2.91
C THR A 13 -1.29 2.11 -1.73
N ILE A 14 -1.75 2.85 -0.73
CA ILE A 14 -1.02 2.95 0.54
C ILE A 14 -1.20 1.64 1.32
N VAL A 15 -0.14 1.15 1.95
CA VAL A 15 -0.23 0.08 2.97
C VAL A 15 0.38 0.60 4.25
N VAL A 16 -0.37 0.54 5.35
CA VAL A 16 0.03 1.14 6.62
C VAL A 16 -0.66 0.45 7.80
N ALA A 17 0.06 0.30 8.92
CA ALA A 17 -0.54 0.01 10.21
C ALA A 17 -0.66 1.32 11.00
N ALA A 18 -1.82 1.60 11.58
CA ALA A 18 -2.09 2.87 12.22
C ALA A 18 -2.98 2.72 13.46
N SER A 19 -2.66 3.46 14.52
CA SER A 19 -3.51 3.57 15.71
C SER A 19 -4.82 4.30 15.39
N MET A 20 -5.75 4.34 16.35
CA MET A 20 -7.01 5.08 16.23
C MET A 20 -6.81 6.56 15.86
N HIS A 21 -5.76 7.19 16.39
CA HIS A 21 -5.39 8.58 16.13
C HIS A 21 -4.44 8.73 14.93
N ASN A 22 -4.35 7.71 14.07
CA ASN A 22 -3.44 7.67 12.92
C ASN A 22 -1.95 7.78 13.30
N GLY A 23 -1.57 7.45 14.53
CA GLY A 23 -0.16 7.29 14.90
C GLY A 23 0.44 6.09 14.16
N ILE A 24 1.65 6.25 13.60
CA ILE A 24 2.33 5.22 12.77
C ILE A 24 3.80 5.00 13.17
N GLY A 25 4.33 5.79 14.09
CA GLY A 25 5.73 5.72 14.48
C GLY A 25 6.02 6.49 15.76
N VAL A 26 7.08 6.05 16.45
CA VAL A 26 7.69 6.73 17.58
C VAL A 26 9.21 6.66 17.44
N SER A 27 9.90 7.80 17.50
CA SER A 27 11.37 7.87 17.47
C SER A 27 12.01 7.08 16.32
N GLY A 28 11.39 7.11 15.13
CA GLY A 28 11.88 6.42 13.94
C GLY A 28 11.62 4.91 13.88
N THR A 29 10.85 4.36 14.82
CA THR A 29 10.50 2.93 14.88
C THR A 29 8.99 2.72 14.95
N LEU A 30 8.53 1.48 14.75
CA LEU A 30 7.13 1.11 14.99
C LEU A 30 6.90 0.94 16.51
N PRO A 31 5.84 1.53 17.10
CA PRO A 31 5.57 1.41 18.54
C PRO A 31 5.09 0.02 18.97
N TRP A 32 4.85 -0.88 18.01
CA TRP A 32 4.22 -2.17 18.21
C TRP A 32 4.97 -3.29 17.51
N ARG A 33 4.63 -4.53 17.88
CA ARG A 33 5.06 -5.75 17.20
C ARG A 33 3.84 -6.60 16.83
N LEU A 34 3.44 -6.52 15.57
CA LEU A 34 2.23 -7.15 15.04
C LEU A 34 2.60 -8.24 14.01
N PRO A 35 2.85 -9.49 14.43
CA PRO A 35 3.22 -10.55 13.48
C PRO A 35 2.12 -10.91 12.47
N LYS A 36 0.83 -10.80 12.81
CA LYS A 36 -0.26 -11.01 11.83
C LYS A 36 -0.29 -9.87 10.81
N ASP A 37 -0.09 -8.63 11.25
CA ASP A 37 0.07 -7.48 10.34
C ASP A 37 1.26 -7.69 9.40
N MET A 38 2.42 -8.09 9.91
CA MET A 38 3.59 -8.27 9.06
C MET A 38 3.43 -9.41 8.05
N ALA A 39 2.73 -10.48 8.43
CA ALA A 39 2.34 -11.54 7.49
C ALA A 39 1.37 -11.02 6.42
N TYR A 40 0.40 -10.20 6.81
CA TYR A 40 -0.54 -9.54 5.92
C TYR A 40 0.15 -8.57 4.95
N PHE A 41 1.03 -7.69 5.44
CA PHE A 41 1.84 -6.77 4.64
C PHE A 41 2.67 -7.51 3.60
N ARG A 42 3.36 -8.57 4.02
CA ARG A 42 4.15 -9.41 3.09
C ARG A 42 3.24 -9.99 2.01
N ALA A 43 2.15 -10.64 2.39
CA ALA A 43 1.22 -11.25 1.44
C ALA A 43 0.65 -10.23 0.45
N ALA A 44 0.20 -9.07 0.94
CA ALA A 44 -0.40 -8.02 0.13
C ALA A 44 0.59 -7.46 -0.89
N THR A 45 1.83 -7.22 -0.44
CA THR A 45 2.83 -6.53 -1.26
C THR A 45 3.63 -7.47 -2.16
N SER A 46 3.77 -8.76 -1.86
CA SER A 46 4.55 -9.69 -2.69
C SER A 46 3.68 -10.54 -3.64
N HIS A 47 2.41 -10.76 -3.32
CA HIS A 47 1.56 -11.60 -4.17
C HIS A 47 1.06 -10.82 -5.39
N VAL A 48 1.43 -11.27 -6.58
CA VAL A 48 1.01 -10.66 -7.84
C VAL A 48 -0.30 -11.29 -8.28
N VAL A 49 -1.36 -10.48 -8.32
CA VAL A 49 -2.60 -10.83 -9.03
C VAL A 49 -2.46 -10.29 -10.44
N ASP A 50 -2.15 -11.17 -11.39
CA ASP A 50 -1.85 -10.79 -12.75
C ASP A 50 -3.13 -10.51 -13.55
N THR A 51 -3.74 -9.34 -13.31
CA THR A 51 -4.97 -8.93 -13.99
C THR A 51 -4.69 -8.32 -15.38
N PRO A 52 -5.50 -8.64 -16.41
CA PRO A 52 -5.47 -8.00 -17.73
C PRO A 52 -5.89 -6.52 -17.69
N HIS A 53 -5.19 -5.67 -16.95
CA HIS A 53 -5.64 -4.28 -16.76
C HIS A 53 -5.48 -3.45 -18.04
N ASP A 54 -4.34 -3.59 -18.73
CA ASP A 54 -4.00 -2.76 -19.89
C ASP A 54 -4.08 -3.53 -21.22
N ASP A 55 -4.34 -4.84 -21.17
CA ASP A 55 -4.25 -5.74 -22.33
C ASP A 55 -5.16 -5.29 -23.47
N ALA A 56 -6.39 -4.86 -23.18
CA ALA A 56 -7.32 -4.39 -24.19
C ALA A 56 -6.85 -3.09 -24.87
N ALA A 57 -6.39 -2.11 -24.08
CA ALA A 57 -5.91 -0.83 -24.59
C ALA A 57 -4.61 -1.01 -25.41
N MET A 58 -3.69 -1.84 -24.92
CA MET A 58 -2.43 -2.13 -25.60
C MET A 58 -2.62 -2.95 -26.88
N ALA A 59 -3.55 -3.91 -26.88
CA ALA A 59 -3.93 -4.65 -28.08
C ALA A 59 -4.53 -3.72 -29.15
N ALA A 60 -5.40 -2.77 -28.77
CA ALA A 60 -5.94 -1.76 -29.68
C ALA A 60 -4.84 -0.86 -30.27
N ALA A 61 -3.75 -0.64 -29.55
CA ALA A 61 -2.57 0.09 -30.02
C ALA A 61 -1.55 -0.79 -30.79
N GLY A 62 -1.86 -2.06 -31.03
CA GLY A 62 -1.02 -2.98 -31.82
C GLY A 62 0.07 -3.70 -31.04
N TYR A 63 0.02 -3.69 -29.71
CA TYR A 63 0.98 -4.41 -28.86
C TYR A 63 0.41 -5.73 -28.38
N ALA A 64 1.24 -6.78 -28.36
CA ALA A 64 0.90 -8.07 -27.77
C ALA A 64 1.49 -8.17 -26.37
N ARG A 65 0.73 -8.79 -25.45
CA ARG A 65 1.22 -9.07 -24.11
C ARG A 65 2.33 -10.10 -24.15
N ARG A 66 3.45 -9.77 -23.50
CA ARG A 66 4.59 -10.65 -23.26
C ARG A 66 4.32 -11.57 -22.08
N THR A 67 4.58 -12.86 -22.26
CA THR A 67 4.43 -13.90 -21.22
C THR A 67 5.78 -14.40 -20.69
N ASP A 68 6.87 -13.99 -21.32
CA ASP A 68 8.26 -14.31 -20.97
C ASP A 68 8.86 -13.36 -19.91
N VAL A 69 8.10 -12.34 -19.48
CA VAL A 69 8.55 -11.35 -18.50
C VAL A 69 8.07 -11.70 -17.09
N ARG A 70 8.99 -11.68 -16.12
CA ARG A 70 8.64 -11.82 -14.70
C ARG A 70 7.86 -10.59 -14.24
N VAL A 71 6.81 -10.79 -13.44
CA VAL A 71 6.00 -9.71 -12.87
C VAL A 71 6.22 -9.65 -11.37
N LYS A 72 6.40 -8.44 -10.84
CA LYS A 72 6.49 -8.16 -9.40
C LYS A 72 5.68 -6.93 -9.06
N ASN A 73 5.06 -6.91 -7.88
CA ASN A 73 4.54 -5.66 -7.33
C ASN A 73 5.70 -4.73 -6.93
N ALA A 74 5.41 -3.43 -6.86
CA ALA A 74 6.36 -2.42 -6.39
C ALA A 74 6.01 -1.90 -5.01
N VAL A 75 7.04 -1.59 -4.22
CA VAL A 75 6.95 -0.87 -2.95
C VAL A 75 7.77 0.40 -3.04
N ILE A 76 7.10 1.55 -2.91
CA ILE A 76 7.72 2.87 -2.87
C ILE A 76 7.84 3.27 -1.41
N MET A 77 9.05 3.64 -1.00
CA MET A 77 9.33 4.08 0.36
C MET A 77 10.30 5.26 0.41
N GLY A 78 10.20 6.09 1.43
CA GLY A 78 11.19 7.12 1.73
C GLY A 78 12.44 6.54 2.41
N ARG A 79 13.53 7.32 2.39
CA ARG A 79 14.81 6.97 3.01
C ARG A 79 14.71 6.44 4.44
N HIS A 80 13.99 7.14 5.33
CA HIS A 80 13.88 6.72 6.73
C HIS A 80 13.19 5.36 6.92
N THR A 81 12.23 5.04 6.05
CA THR A 81 11.58 3.72 6.05
C THR A 81 12.55 2.64 5.55
N TRP A 82 13.35 2.93 4.54
CA TRP A 82 14.42 2.02 4.10
C TRP A 82 15.44 1.74 5.22
N ASP A 83 15.83 2.78 5.97
CA ASP A 83 16.79 2.68 7.08
C ASP A 83 16.23 1.91 8.28
N SER A 84 14.92 1.95 8.52
CA SER A 84 14.29 1.25 9.63
C SER A 84 14.07 -0.24 9.38
N ILE A 85 14.12 -0.68 8.11
CA ILE A 85 14.05 -2.11 7.76
C ILE A 85 15.39 -2.77 8.12
N PRO A 86 15.41 -3.82 8.94
CA PRO A 86 16.65 -4.50 9.30
C PRO A 86 17.43 -4.97 8.06
N PRO A 87 18.77 -4.86 8.01
CA PRO A 87 19.57 -5.19 6.83
C PRO A 87 19.27 -6.55 6.20
N ARG A 88 19.01 -7.58 7.02
CA ARG A 88 18.66 -8.94 6.56
C ARG A 88 17.31 -9.05 5.83
N PHE A 89 16.46 -8.03 5.92
CA PHE A 89 15.12 -8.00 5.32
C PHE A 89 15.01 -6.96 4.19
N ARG A 90 16.08 -6.18 3.92
CA ARG A 90 16.14 -5.27 2.77
C ARG A 90 17.16 -5.78 1.74
N PRO A 91 16.88 -5.66 0.43
CA PRO A 91 15.62 -5.24 -0.15
C PRO A 91 14.48 -6.22 0.15
N LEU A 92 13.24 -5.75 0.14
CA LEU A 92 12.08 -6.60 0.38
C LEU A 92 11.94 -7.59 -0.79
N THR A 93 12.19 -8.88 -0.52
CA THR A 93 12.19 -9.95 -1.53
C THR A 93 10.87 -10.03 -2.31
N ASP A 94 10.95 -10.44 -3.58
CA ASP A 94 9.82 -10.60 -4.52
C ASP A 94 9.05 -9.31 -4.86
N ARG A 95 9.68 -8.16 -4.65
CA ARG A 95 9.12 -6.83 -4.95
C ARG A 95 10.13 -5.96 -5.69
N ILE A 96 9.63 -5.00 -6.44
CA ILE A 96 10.41 -3.87 -6.95
C ILE A 96 10.50 -2.84 -5.82
N ASN A 97 11.68 -2.62 -5.26
CA ASN A 97 11.92 -1.68 -4.17
C ASN A 97 12.33 -0.32 -4.74
N VAL A 98 11.51 0.71 -4.54
CA VAL A 98 11.81 2.07 -4.99
C VAL A 98 12.02 2.96 -3.78
N VAL A 99 13.25 3.43 -3.59
CA VAL A 99 13.62 4.31 -2.46
C VAL A 99 13.65 5.75 -2.95
N VAL A 100 12.78 6.58 -2.40
CA VAL A 100 12.71 8.02 -2.70
C VAL A 100 13.64 8.77 -1.76
N SER A 101 14.68 9.39 -2.33
CA SER A 101 15.67 10.17 -1.60
C SER A 101 16.43 11.12 -2.52
N THR A 102 16.59 12.37 -2.12
CA THR A 102 17.44 13.35 -2.82
C THR A 102 18.92 13.25 -2.42
N THR A 103 19.23 12.51 -1.36
CA THR A 103 20.59 12.42 -0.79
C THR A 103 21.21 11.03 -0.86
N LEU A 104 20.41 9.99 -1.11
CA LEU A 104 20.95 8.65 -1.33
C LEU A 104 21.23 8.44 -2.81
N SER A 105 22.30 7.71 -3.09
CA SER A 105 22.62 7.14 -4.38
C SER A 105 22.36 5.63 -4.39
N GLN A 106 22.36 5.02 -5.58
CA GLN A 106 22.25 3.57 -5.73
C GLN A 106 23.37 2.81 -5.00
N ALA A 107 24.58 3.40 -4.91
CA ALA A 107 25.72 2.80 -4.24
C ALA A 107 25.54 2.74 -2.71
N ASP A 108 24.80 3.68 -2.14
CA ASP A 108 24.58 3.76 -0.68
C ASP A 108 23.64 2.68 -0.15
N LEU A 109 22.95 1.94 -1.03
CA LEU A 109 22.06 0.85 -0.62
C LEU A 109 22.81 -0.41 -0.16
N ASP A 110 24.11 -0.53 -0.47
CA ASP A 110 24.98 -1.65 -0.08
C ASP A 110 24.35 -3.03 -0.32
N LEU A 111 23.83 -3.25 -1.53
CA LEU A 111 23.07 -4.46 -1.88
C LEU A 111 23.94 -5.72 -2.04
N GLY A 112 25.26 -5.59 -1.97
CA GLY A 112 26.23 -6.69 -2.21
C GLY A 112 26.33 -7.17 -3.66
N ALA A 113 25.27 -7.03 -4.45
CA ALA A 113 25.24 -7.32 -5.89
C ALA A 113 24.26 -6.38 -6.61
N PRO A 114 24.42 -6.15 -7.93
CA PRO A 114 23.44 -5.41 -8.71
C PRO A 114 22.06 -6.08 -8.66
N ASP A 115 21.05 -5.37 -8.17
CA ASP A 115 19.65 -5.79 -8.23
C ASP A 115 18.88 -4.81 -9.12
N PRO A 116 18.43 -5.23 -10.32
CA PRO A 116 17.67 -4.36 -11.20
C PRO A 116 16.31 -3.96 -10.61
N ASP A 117 15.79 -4.68 -9.60
CA ASP A 117 14.50 -4.40 -8.99
C ASP A 117 14.60 -3.55 -7.72
N THR A 118 15.78 -3.06 -7.35
CA THR A 118 15.96 -2.13 -6.24
C THR A 118 16.58 -0.83 -6.75
N VAL A 119 15.85 0.28 -6.68
CA VAL A 119 16.22 1.53 -7.37
C VAL A 119 16.03 2.74 -6.45
N VAL A 120 17.01 3.64 -6.42
CA VAL A 120 16.89 4.97 -5.79
C VAL A 120 16.44 6.01 -6.81
N VAL A 121 15.47 6.84 -6.44
CA VAL A 121 14.96 7.95 -7.25
C VAL A 121 14.83 9.23 -6.41
N PRO A 122 14.95 10.43 -6.99
CA PRO A 122 14.99 11.66 -6.19
C PRO A 122 13.61 12.19 -5.79
N SER A 123 12.54 11.75 -6.44
CA SER A 123 11.16 12.20 -6.17
C SER A 123 10.13 11.07 -6.32
N PHE A 124 8.90 11.34 -5.88
CA PHE A 124 7.78 10.42 -6.11
C PHE A 124 7.40 10.38 -7.60
N GLU A 125 7.52 11.49 -8.31
CA GLU A 125 7.28 11.61 -9.74
C GLU A 125 8.25 10.73 -10.54
N ASP A 126 9.52 10.69 -10.13
CA ASP A 126 10.52 9.80 -10.73
C ASP A 126 10.21 8.33 -10.44
N ALA A 127 9.69 8.02 -9.25
CA ALA A 127 9.19 6.68 -8.94
C ALA A 127 8.04 6.30 -9.88
N VAL A 128 7.09 7.20 -10.09
CA VAL A 128 5.96 7.01 -11.01
C VAL A 128 6.46 6.79 -12.45
N ALA A 129 7.37 7.62 -12.94
CA ALA A 129 7.94 7.49 -14.27
C ALA A 129 8.68 6.15 -14.46
N LEU A 130 9.47 5.72 -13.46
CA LEU A 130 10.10 4.40 -13.44
C LEU A 130 9.07 3.27 -13.53
N LEU A 131 8.04 3.34 -12.69
CA LEU A 131 7.03 2.28 -12.60
C LEU A 131 6.11 2.24 -13.82
N GLN A 132 5.84 3.37 -14.47
CA GLN A 132 5.15 3.38 -15.78
C GLN A 132 5.98 2.66 -16.86
N ARG A 133 7.32 2.82 -16.87
CA ARG A 133 8.20 2.03 -17.75
C ARG A 133 8.16 0.54 -17.42
N ARG A 134 8.12 0.18 -16.12
CA ARG A 134 7.97 -1.22 -15.69
C ARG A 134 6.59 -1.80 -16.03
N ARG A 135 5.53 -0.98 -16.04
CA ARG A 135 4.19 -1.37 -16.50
C ARG A 135 4.18 -1.67 -17.99
N LEU A 136 4.82 -0.81 -18.79
CA LEU A 136 4.98 -0.99 -20.24
C LEU A 136 5.83 -2.22 -20.60
N ALA A 137 6.75 -2.66 -19.73
CA ALA A 137 7.60 -3.83 -19.96
C ALA A 137 6.82 -5.14 -20.23
N ARG A 138 5.52 -5.19 -19.90
CA ARG A 138 4.60 -6.27 -20.29
C ARG A 138 4.31 -6.34 -21.79
N TYR A 139 4.64 -5.30 -22.56
CA TYR A 139 4.26 -5.15 -23.96
C TYR A 139 5.43 -4.78 -24.86
N VAL A 140 6.48 -4.17 -24.30
CA VAL A 140 7.68 -3.76 -25.02
C VAL A 140 8.94 -4.39 -24.44
N GLU A 141 9.93 -4.59 -25.30
CA GLU A 141 11.29 -4.97 -24.90
C GLU A 141 12.09 -3.75 -24.40
N GLY A 142 13.27 -4.00 -23.81
CA GLY A 142 14.22 -2.95 -23.45
C GLY A 142 14.15 -2.45 -22.00
N SER A 143 13.20 -2.94 -21.20
CA SER A 143 13.19 -2.68 -19.75
C SER A 143 14.04 -3.70 -18.99
N SER A 144 14.91 -3.23 -18.11
CA SER A 144 15.61 -4.10 -17.15
C SER A 144 14.70 -4.46 -15.98
N GLY A 145 14.91 -5.64 -15.38
CA GLY A 145 14.18 -6.12 -14.20
C GLY A 145 12.76 -6.64 -14.49
N ALA A 146 11.96 -6.82 -13.44
CA ALA A 146 10.59 -7.31 -13.53
C ALA A 146 9.61 -6.25 -14.05
N ALA A 147 8.59 -6.69 -14.77
CA ALA A 147 7.43 -5.89 -15.10
C ALA A 147 6.58 -5.60 -13.85
N LEU A 148 5.89 -4.46 -13.85
CA LEU A 148 5.10 -4.02 -12.70
C LEU A 148 3.78 -4.78 -12.60
N GLY A 149 3.49 -5.36 -11.44
CA GLY A 149 2.18 -5.87 -11.03
C GLY A 149 1.27 -4.73 -10.52
N HIS A 150 1.35 -4.49 -9.21
CA HIS A 150 0.65 -3.42 -8.50
C HIS A 150 1.63 -2.48 -7.78
N THR A 151 1.25 -1.22 -7.57
CA THR A 151 2.11 -0.23 -6.87
C THR A 151 1.63 0.02 -5.45
N PHE A 152 2.52 -0.19 -4.47
CA PHE A 152 2.28 0.12 -3.08
C PHE A 152 3.17 1.27 -2.59
N VAL A 153 2.58 2.19 -1.83
CA VAL A 153 3.31 3.20 -1.06
C VAL A 153 3.35 2.71 0.38
N ILE A 154 4.55 2.48 0.91
CA ILE A 154 4.75 1.86 2.24
C ILE A 154 5.35 2.83 3.27
N GLY A 155 5.35 4.13 2.96
CA GLY A 155 5.71 5.21 3.88
C GLY A 155 7.07 5.85 3.58
N GLY A 156 7.64 6.66 4.47
CA GLY A 156 7.11 7.07 5.78
C GLY A 156 6.11 8.23 5.69
N ALA A 157 5.87 8.91 6.82
CA ALA A 157 4.87 9.97 6.93
C ALA A 157 4.96 11.08 5.89
N ALA A 158 6.18 11.51 5.52
CA ALA A 158 6.35 12.53 4.48
C ALA A 158 5.79 12.05 3.13
N LEU A 159 6.08 10.81 2.74
CA LEU A 159 5.59 10.22 1.50
C LEU A 159 4.09 9.96 1.56
N TYR A 160 3.59 9.42 2.68
CA TYR A 160 2.15 9.24 2.87
C TYR A 160 1.39 10.57 2.80
N ARG A 161 1.87 11.61 3.49
CA ARG A 161 1.27 12.95 3.43
C ARG A 161 1.25 13.46 2.01
N TYR A 162 2.38 13.38 1.28
CA TYR A 162 2.46 13.80 -0.10
C TYR A 162 1.39 13.13 -0.97
N VAL A 163 1.32 11.79 -0.93
CA VAL A 163 0.41 11.00 -1.77
C VAL A 163 -1.06 11.18 -1.37
N LEU A 164 -1.36 11.44 -0.09
CA LEU A 164 -2.73 11.69 0.39
C LEU A 164 -3.25 13.08 0.05
N THR A 165 -2.38 14.10 -0.01
CA THR A 165 -2.80 15.51 -0.16
C THR A 165 -2.56 16.09 -1.54
N HIS A 166 -1.87 15.37 -2.43
CA HIS A 166 -1.61 15.83 -3.80
C HIS A 166 -2.39 15.00 -4.82
N THR A 167 -2.59 15.62 -5.98
CA THR A 167 -3.22 15.00 -7.15
C THR A 167 -2.31 15.18 -8.35
N SER A 168 -2.25 14.21 -9.24
CA SER A 168 -1.47 14.26 -10.47
C SER A 168 -2.26 13.67 -11.63
N PRO A 169 -2.03 14.13 -12.87
CA PRO A 169 -2.51 13.42 -14.06
C PRO A 169 -1.77 12.08 -14.29
N ASP A 170 -0.57 11.90 -13.74
CA ASP A 170 0.31 10.76 -14.04
C ASP A 170 0.12 9.59 -13.06
N TRP A 171 -0.48 9.85 -11.90
CA TRP A 171 -0.75 8.85 -10.87
C TRP A 171 -1.99 9.19 -10.06
N THR A 172 -2.60 8.15 -9.50
CA THR A 172 -3.75 8.27 -8.60
C THR A 172 -3.55 7.41 -7.36
N LEU A 173 -3.95 7.93 -6.20
CA LEU A 173 -4.16 7.14 -5.00
C LEU A 173 -5.62 6.68 -4.98
N ASP A 174 -5.82 5.40 -5.29
CA ASP A 174 -7.17 4.82 -5.38
C ASP A 174 -7.56 4.09 -4.10
N SER A 175 -6.58 3.67 -3.29
CA SER A 175 -6.84 2.75 -2.18
C SER A 175 -5.85 2.87 -1.03
N LEU A 176 -6.31 2.56 0.17
CA LEU A 176 -5.48 2.34 1.34
C LEU A 176 -5.79 0.94 1.90
N LEU A 177 -4.76 0.15 2.14
CA LEU A 177 -4.80 -1.02 3.00
C LEU A 177 -4.33 -0.59 4.39
N VAL A 178 -5.28 -0.48 5.32
CA VAL A 178 -5.02 0.00 6.67
C VAL A 178 -5.16 -1.17 7.64
N THR A 179 -4.09 -1.52 8.34
CA THR A 179 -4.21 -2.29 9.57
C THR A 179 -4.55 -1.31 10.69
N ARG A 180 -5.84 -1.22 11.01
CA ARG A 180 -6.32 -0.36 12.10
C ARG A 180 -6.07 -1.04 13.43
N ILE A 181 -5.39 -0.36 14.35
CA ILE A 181 -5.12 -0.84 15.71
C ILE A 181 -6.09 -0.12 16.66
N PHE A 182 -7.06 -0.87 17.17
CA PHE A 182 -8.12 -0.39 18.06
C PHE A 182 -7.70 -0.33 19.52
N ALA A 183 -6.91 -1.30 19.99
CA ALA A 183 -6.52 -1.40 21.39
C ALA A 183 -5.15 -2.08 21.55
N PRO A 184 -4.42 -1.81 22.65
CA PRO A 184 -4.68 -0.75 23.63
C PRO A 184 -4.49 0.64 23.00
N VAL A 185 -5.25 1.65 23.44
CA VAL A 185 -5.17 3.02 22.88
C VAL A 185 -4.00 3.79 23.48
N GLU A 186 -3.87 3.75 24.81
CA GLU A 186 -2.94 4.57 25.61
C GLU A 186 -1.45 4.49 25.20
N PRO A 187 -0.83 3.32 24.92
CA PRO A 187 0.59 3.29 24.54
C PRO A 187 0.86 3.96 23.19
N TYR A 188 -0.16 4.24 22.39
CA TYR A 188 -0.03 4.87 21.08
C TYR A 188 -0.24 6.38 21.07
N ASP A 189 -0.62 6.97 22.21
CA ASP A 189 -0.61 8.42 22.38
C ASP A 189 0.82 9.00 22.39
N ALA A 190 1.83 8.14 22.58
CA ALA A 190 3.25 8.50 22.48
C ALA A 190 3.80 8.55 21.04
N CYS A 191 2.97 8.29 20.01
CA CYS A 191 3.42 8.43 18.62
C CYS A 191 3.84 9.88 18.33
N ASP A 192 4.94 10.06 17.60
CA ASP A 192 5.42 11.37 17.11
C ASP A 192 5.26 11.52 15.59
N VAL A 193 4.94 10.42 14.91
CA VAL A 193 4.72 10.37 13.47
C VAL A 193 3.30 9.89 13.18
N PHE A 194 2.57 10.66 12.37
CA PHE A 194 1.16 10.44 12.09
C PHE A 194 0.86 10.37 10.59
N LEU A 195 -0.08 9.49 10.22
CA LEU A 195 -0.72 9.47 8.91
C LEU A 195 -1.69 10.66 8.80
N ALA A 196 -1.72 11.33 7.65
CA ALA A 196 -2.70 12.39 7.42
C ALA A 196 -4.13 11.83 7.52
N GLU A 197 -5.03 12.56 8.16
CA GLU A 197 -6.39 12.09 8.34
C GLU A 197 -7.14 12.06 7.01
N PHE A 198 -7.63 10.88 6.66
CA PHE A 198 -8.37 10.63 5.43
C PHE A 198 -9.84 10.26 5.72
N ARG A 199 -10.15 9.86 6.97
CA ARG A 199 -11.50 9.51 7.42
C ARG A 199 -12.29 10.77 7.73
N SER A 200 -13.59 10.72 7.50
CA SER A 200 -14.51 11.75 7.96
C SER A 200 -14.73 11.69 9.47
N PRO A 201 -15.25 12.77 10.10
CA PRO A 201 -15.61 12.75 11.51
C PRO A 201 -16.57 11.60 11.89
N LYS A 202 -17.51 11.26 11.01
CA LYS A 202 -18.48 10.18 11.23
C LYS A 202 -17.81 8.81 11.19
N GLN A 203 -16.90 8.59 10.25
CA GLN A 203 -16.14 7.35 10.14
C GLN A 203 -15.23 7.13 11.36
N ARG A 204 -14.62 8.20 11.89
CA ARG A 204 -13.84 8.12 13.14
C ARG A 204 -14.72 7.80 14.35
N ALA A 205 -15.89 8.43 14.45
CA ALA A 205 -16.84 8.15 15.52
C ALA A 205 -17.30 6.67 15.47
N TRP A 206 -17.54 6.14 14.27
CA TRP A 206 -17.84 4.73 14.08
C TRP A 206 -16.70 3.82 14.55
N GLU A 207 -15.45 4.09 14.15
CA GLU A 207 -14.31 3.29 14.63
C GLU A 207 -14.13 3.40 16.14
N ALA A 208 -14.39 4.57 16.75
CA ALA A 208 -14.34 4.74 18.20
C ALA A 208 -15.38 3.86 18.92
N GLN A 209 -16.61 3.78 18.39
CA GLN A 209 -17.63 2.88 18.92
C GLN A 209 -17.19 1.40 18.83
N VAL A 210 -16.61 1.00 17.69
CA VAL A 210 -16.05 -0.35 17.54
C VAL A 210 -14.96 -0.62 18.57
N ALA A 211 -14.08 0.35 18.83
CA ALA A 211 -13.03 0.23 19.85
C ALA A 211 -13.61 -0.05 21.25
N GLU A 212 -14.66 0.69 21.65
CA GLU A 212 -15.33 0.52 22.94
C GLU A 212 -15.96 -0.87 23.09
N GLU A 213 -16.54 -1.39 22.01
CA GLU A 213 -17.11 -2.74 21.99
C GLU A 213 -16.01 -3.81 22.13
N CYS A 214 -14.87 -3.63 21.47
CA CYS A 214 -13.72 -4.55 21.56
C CYS A 214 -13.13 -4.64 22.98
N VAL A 215 -13.16 -3.53 23.74
CA VAL A 215 -12.73 -3.52 25.15
C VAL A 215 -13.60 -4.45 26.00
N ARG A 216 -14.88 -4.63 25.65
CA ARG A 216 -15.79 -5.51 26.38
C ARG A 216 -15.63 -6.98 25.99
N ALA A 217 -15.51 -7.26 24.69
CA ALA A 217 -15.26 -8.58 24.13
C ALA A 217 -14.78 -8.45 22.68
N LEU A 218 -13.93 -9.38 22.21
CA LEU A 218 -13.56 -9.43 20.80
C LEU A 218 -14.73 -9.98 19.97
N PRO A 219 -15.41 -9.17 19.13
CA PRO A 219 -16.51 -9.63 18.30
C PRO A 219 -16.00 -10.63 17.24
N THR A 220 -16.81 -11.62 16.90
CA THR A 220 -16.47 -12.65 15.90
C THR A 220 -17.02 -12.35 14.51
N ASP A 221 -17.91 -11.37 14.40
CA ASP A 221 -18.52 -10.91 13.15
C ASP A 221 -17.62 -9.91 12.40
N GLU A 222 -17.89 -9.76 11.10
CA GLU A 222 -17.22 -8.73 10.29
C GLU A 222 -17.73 -7.34 10.67
N ARG A 223 -16.81 -6.38 10.83
CA ARG A 223 -17.13 -5.00 11.20
C ARG A 223 -16.70 -4.06 10.09
N VAL A 224 -17.64 -3.43 9.40
CA VAL A 224 -17.36 -2.49 8.31
C VAL A 224 -18.16 -1.22 8.52
N CYS A 225 -17.50 -0.06 8.39
CA CYS A 225 -18.16 1.24 8.33
C CYS A 225 -18.94 1.31 7.02
N ALA A 226 -20.23 1.00 7.09
CA ALA A 226 -21.10 0.96 5.93
C ALA A 226 -21.18 2.32 5.22
N ASP A 227 -21.45 2.31 3.92
CA ASP A 227 -21.44 3.52 3.08
C ASP A 227 -22.47 4.56 3.58
N GLU A 228 -23.59 4.11 4.16
CA GLU A 228 -24.64 4.94 4.73
C GLU A 228 -24.16 5.83 5.88
N VAL A 229 -23.05 5.47 6.55
CA VAL A 229 -22.47 6.26 7.63
C VAL A 229 -22.02 7.63 7.13
N ASP A 230 -21.40 7.69 5.94
CA ASP A 230 -21.00 8.96 5.35
C ASP A 230 -20.86 8.91 3.82
N ASN A 231 -21.98 9.14 3.14
CA ASN A 231 -22.01 9.13 1.68
C ASN A 231 -21.28 10.31 1.01
N ALA A 232 -20.92 11.36 1.76
CA ALA A 232 -20.19 12.50 1.22
C ALA A 232 -18.66 12.35 1.40
N ALA A 233 -18.20 11.34 2.14
CA ALA A 233 -16.78 11.14 2.40
C ALA A 233 -16.01 10.77 1.11
N VAL A 234 -14.83 11.37 0.94
CA VAL A 234 -13.92 11.06 -0.18
C VAL A 234 -13.47 9.60 -0.15
N TRP A 235 -13.35 9.02 1.03
CA TRP A 235 -12.94 7.64 1.24
C TRP A 235 -14.11 6.85 1.82
N ARG A 236 -14.31 5.63 1.32
CA ARG A 236 -15.21 4.64 1.93
C ARG A 236 -14.43 3.42 2.40
N GLN A 237 -14.85 2.81 3.49
CA GLN A 237 -14.36 1.50 3.87
C GLN A 237 -15.05 0.47 2.99
N ALA A 238 -14.28 -0.24 2.17
CA ALA A 238 -14.81 -1.29 1.32
C ALA A 238 -15.20 -2.52 2.17
N PRO A 239 -16.27 -3.23 1.79
CA PRO A 239 -16.67 -4.46 2.46
C PRO A 239 -15.62 -5.57 2.27
N ALA A 240 -15.65 -6.57 3.16
CA ALA A 240 -14.63 -7.62 3.19
C ALA A 240 -14.50 -8.38 1.86
N HIS A 241 -15.60 -8.59 1.11
CA HIS A 241 -15.53 -9.28 -0.18
C HIS A 241 -14.73 -8.51 -1.24
N GLU A 242 -14.80 -7.17 -1.27
CA GLU A 242 -13.96 -6.34 -2.16
C GLU A 242 -12.49 -6.39 -1.73
N HIS A 243 -12.24 -6.41 -0.42
CA HIS A 243 -10.88 -6.49 0.12
C HIS A 243 -10.25 -7.86 -0.14
N ARG A 244 -11.02 -8.94 -0.03
CA ARG A 244 -10.57 -10.29 -0.41
C ARG A 244 -10.15 -10.38 -1.87
N ALA A 245 -10.79 -9.65 -2.79
CA ALA A 245 -10.38 -9.63 -4.19
C ALA A 245 -8.96 -9.08 -4.41
N PHE A 246 -8.41 -8.35 -3.42
CA PHE A 246 -7.01 -7.91 -3.43
C PHE A 246 -6.03 -9.07 -3.17
N PHE A 247 -6.50 -10.16 -2.54
CA PHE A 247 -5.73 -11.36 -2.22
C PHE A 247 -6.29 -12.55 -3.00
N ALA A 248 -5.66 -12.94 -4.10
CA ALA A 248 -6.12 -14.13 -4.83
C ALA A 248 -5.97 -15.45 -4.02
N GLN A 249 -5.32 -15.45 -2.86
CA GLN A 249 -5.13 -16.63 -1.99
C GLN A 249 -5.91 -16.58 -0.67
N ALA A 250 -6.60 -17.69 -0.38
CA ALA A 250 -7.63 -17.87 0.65
C ALA A 250 -7.18 -17.69 2.12
N ALA A 251 -5.91 -17.93 2.46
CA ALA A 251 -5.48 -18.02 3.87
C ALA A 251 -5.50 -16.67 4.61
N HIS A 252 -5.14 -15.57 3.93
CA HIS A 252 -5.19 -14.22 4.51
C HIS A 252 -6.54 -13.52 4.25
N ALA A 253 -7.18 -13.84 3.12
CA ALA A 253 -8.52 -13.37 2.76
C ALA A 253 -9.59 -13.73 3.83
N ALA A 254 -9.42 -14.87 4.52
CA ALA A 254 -10.34 -15.31 5.57
C ALA A 254 -10.37 -14.39 6.81
N ARG A 255 -9.33 -13.58 7.03
CA ARG A 255 -9.17 -12.74 8.24
C ARG A 255 -9.49 -11.27 8.01
N VAL A 256 -9.86 -10.93 6.79
CA VAL A 256 -10.20 -9.57 6.38
C VAL A 256 -11.60 -9.20 6.87
N GLY A 257 -11.78 -7.98 7.37
CA GLY A 257 -13.04 -7.47 7.90
C GLY A 257 -13.35 -7.89 9.35
N GLN A 258 -12.67 -8.91 9.87
CA GLN A 258 -12.79 -9.34 11.26
C GLN A 258 -11.81 -8.59 12.17
N LEU A 259 -12.16 -8.49 13.45
CA LEU A 259 -11.25 -8.05 14.50
C LEU A 259 -10.38 -9.22 14.95
N LEU A 260 -9.09 -8.97 15.14
CA LEU A 260 -8.10 -9.99 15.44
C LEU A 260 -7.26 -9.56 16.64
N ASP A 261 -6.98 -10.50 17.55
CA ASP A 261 -5.87 -10.32 18.48
C ASP A 261 -4.53 -10.50 17.75
N ASP A 262 -3.60 -9.58 17.91
CA ASP A 262 -2.22 -9.72 17.44
C ASP A 262 -1.24 -9.29 18.55
N LYS A 263 -0.88 -10.24 19.41
CA LYS A 263 -0.06 -9.99 20.61
C LYS A 263 -0.68 -8.95 21.54
N SER A 264 -1.93 -9.20 21.95
CA SER A 264 -2.68 -8.30 22.84
C SER A 264 -3.04 -6.95 22.21
N ASN A 265 -2.87 -6.82 20.89
CA ASN A 265 -3.41 -5.71 20.11
C ASN A 265 -4.68 -6.16 19.42
N VAL A 266 -5.73 -5.36 19.50
CA VAL A 266 -6.92 -5.59 18.68
C VAL A 266 -6.73 -4.87 17.37
N ILE A 267 -6.61 -5.62 16.27
CA ILE A 267 -6.39 -5.09 14.93
C ILE A 267 -7.50 -5.48 13.97
N GLN A 268 -7.65 -4.70 12.91
CA GLN A 268 -8.48 -5.05 11.76
C GLN A 268 -7.75 -4.71 10.46
N PHE A 269 -7.78 -5.63 9.50
CA PHE A 269 -7.38 -5.34 8.13
C PHE A 269 -8.55 -4.68 7.39
N GLN A 270 -8.36 -3.42 7.00
CA GLN A 270 -9.34 -2.61 6.30
C GLN A 270 -8.85 -2.26 4.90
N LEU A 271 -9.76 -2.25 3.94
CA LEU A 271 -9.55 -1.63 2.63
C LEU A 271 -10.38 -0.35 2.57
N TRP A 272 -9.74 0.74 2.17
CA TRP A 272 -10.41 1.99 1.88
C TRP A 272 -10.28 2.29 0.40
N ARG A 273 -11.39 2.68 -0.23
CA ARG A 273 -11.44 3.07 -1.64
C ARG A 273 -11.77 4.54 -1.75
N ARG A 274 -11.09 5.22 -2.67
CA ARG A 274 -11.44 6.60 -3.02
C ARG A 274 -12.75 6.56 -3.79
N ARG A 275 -13.71 7.40 -3.41
CA ARG A 275 -14.89 7.66 -4.22
C ARG A 275 -14.45 8.52 -5.40
N HIS A 276 -14.63 8.00 -6.62
CA HIS A 276 -14.51 8.82 -7.81
C HIS A 276 -15.83 9.60 -7.95
N ALA A 277 -15.75 10.89 -8.29
CA ALA A 277 -16.94 11.64 -8.66
C ALA A 277 -17.62 10.92 -9.84
N ALA A 278 -18.94 10.71 -9.73
CA ALA A 278 -19.75 10.14 -10.80
C ALA A 278 -19.81 11.06 -12.02
#